data_AF-A0A7C0V9R0-F1
#
_entry.id   AF-A0A7C0V9R0-F1
#
_cell.length_a   1.000
_cell.length_b   1.000
_cell.length_c   1.000
_cell.angle_alpha   90.00
_cell.angle_beta   90.00
_cell.angle_gamma   90.00
#
_symmetry.space_group_name_H-M   'P 1'
#
loop_
_entity.id
_entity.type
_entity.pdbx_description
1 polymer ?
#
loop_
_entity_poly.entity_id
_entity_poly.type
_entity_poly.pdbx_seq_one_letter_code
_entity_poly.pdbx_strand_id
1 'polypeptide(L)'
;MAYEYDLKDAPLNQTLNRLKDYRKRRALEIIERLNYELKKENRAPLTEDDINNIESQVNSSFGRPHIANYLVEKGIVQDKEEAFQRYLHKCNVPKMPLSLEEVSQLVRNAGGKVFFAHPSDPKGTSLIRFSNSIYDHIKIIEDSMLPYLDGIECFHSRHEREISLIYLEFVKKKGLMFSGGSDCHQDPVIMGTVEVPEEVIGFFNF
;
A
#
# COMPACT_ATOMS: atom_id res chain seq x y z
N MET A 1 4.31 2.86 -6.38
CA MET A 1 3.46 2.69 -7.57
C MET A 1 4.34 2.42 -8.79
N ALA A 2 3.82 1.71 -9.78
CA ALA A 2 4.51 1.43 -11.03
C ALA A 2 3.54 1.67 -12.20
N TYR A 3 4.02 2.30 -13.27
CA TYR A 3 3.24 2.61 -14.47
C TYR A 3 4.00 2.16 -15.73
N GLU A 4 3.27 1.88 -16.82
CA GLU A 4 3.82 1.60 -18.17
C GLU A 4 4.80 0.41 -18.27
N TYR A 5 4.76 -0.52 -17.33
CA TYR A 5 5.54 -1.75 -17.43
C TYR A 5 4.84 -2.78 -18.31
N ASP A 6 5.63 -3.65 -18.95
CA ASP A 6 5.14 -4.80 -19.70
C ASP A 6 4.49 -5.82 -18.75
N LEU A 7 3.19 -6.02 -18.92
CA LEU A 7 2.41 -7.01 -18.18
C LEU A 7 2.86 -8.45 -18.45
N LYS A 8 3.65 -8.69 -19.51
CA LYS A 8 4.18 -10.01 -19.88
C LYS A 8 5.62 -10.22 -19.44
N ASP A 9 6.27 -9.24 -18.81
CA ASP A 9 7.64 -9.39 -18.31
C ASP A 9 7.73 -10.57 -17.33
N ALA A 10 8.54 -11.57 -17.66
CA ALA A 10 8.57 -12.83 -16.91
C ALA A 10 9.19 -12.66 -15.50
N PRO A 11 10.34 -11.97 -15.32
CA PRO A 11 10.89 -11.70 -13.99
C PRO A 11 9.95 -10.94 -13.05
N LEU A 12 9.28 -9.90 -13.55
CA LEU A 12 8.29 -9.13 -12.78
C LEU A 12 7.13 -10.03 -12.37
N ASN A 13 6.52 -10.76 -13.32
CA ASN A 13 5.41 -11.66 -13.04
C ASN A 13 5.78 -12.77 -12.05
N GLN A 14 6.97 -13.36 -12.17
CA GLN A 14 7.46 -14.37 -11.23
C GLN A 14 7.57 -13.79 -9.81
N THR A 15 8.09 -12.56 -9.67
CA THR A 15 8.19 -11.89 -8.38
C THR A 15 6.82 -11.55 -7.81
N LEU A 16 5.89 -11.04 -8.65
CA LEU A 16 4.51 -10.75 -8.24
C LEU A 16 3.78 -12.01 -7.76
N ASN A 17 3.96 -13.15 -8.44
CA ASN A 17 3.38 -14.42 -8.00
C ASN A 17 3.96 -14.87 -6.66
N ARG A 18 5.28 -14.78 -6.47
CA ARG A 18 5.92 -15.07 -5.18
C ARG A 18 5.39 -14.19 -4.05
N LEU A 19 5.14 -12.90 -4.31
CA LEU A 19 4.53 -11.97 -3.36
C LEU A 19 3.08 -12.36 -3.04
N LYS A 20 2.27 -12.75 -4.04
CA LYS A 20 0.90 -13.23 -3.85
C LYS A 20 0.85 -14.50 -2.99
N ASP A 21 1.69 -15.48 -3.30
CA ASP A 21 1.77 -16.75 -2.55
C ASP A 21 2.20 -16.51 -1.09
N TYR A 22 3.16 -15.60 -0.89
CA TYR A 22 3.53 -15.20 0.47
C TYR A 22 2.40 -14.49 1.19
N ARG A 23 1.63 -13.62 0.54
CA ARG A 23 0.48 -12.95 1.15
C ARG A 23 -0.57 -13.94 1.64
N LYS A 24 -0.85 -15.01 0.88
CA LYS A 24 -1.75 -16.09 1.31
C LYS A 24 -1.23 -16.77 2.58
N ARG A 25 0.02 -17.27 2.55
CA ARG A 25 0.65 -17.90 3.73
C ARG A 25 0.67 -16.99 4.96
N ARG A 26 1.03 -15.72 4.75
CA ARG A 26 1.06 -14.69 5.79
C ARG A 26 -0.32 -14.44 6.39
N ALA A 27 -1.39 -14.45 5.58
CA ALA A 27 -2.75 -14.25 6.07
C ALA A 27 -3.20 -15.42 6.95
N LEU A 28 -2.86 -16.66 6.58
CA LEU A 28 -3.12 -17.85 7.39
C LEU A 28 -2.39 -17.77 8.75
N GLU A 29 -1.12 -17.37 8.75
CA GLU A 29 -0.36 -17.18 10.01
C GLU A 29 -0.95 -16.05 10.89
N ILE A 30 -1.46 -14.97 10.28
CA ILE A 30 -2.18 -13.93 11.02
C ILE A 30 -3.45 -14.50 11.66
N ILE A 31 -4.20 -15.34 10.95
CA ILE A 31 -5.41 -15.99 11.48
C ILE A 31 -5.07 -16.94 12.61
N GLU A 32 -3.96 -17.68 12.52
CA GLU A 32 -3.49 -18.55 13.61
C GLU A 32 -3.21 -17.74 14.89
N ARG A 33 -2.49 -16.61 14.77
CA ARG A 33 -2.24 -15.70 15.89
C ARG A 33 -3.53 -15.06 16.42
N LEU A 34 -4.45 -14.70 15.53
CA LEU A 34 -5.77 -14.18 15.89
C LEU A 34 -6.58 -15.21 16.68
N ASN A 35 -6.59 -16.48 16.27
CA ASN A 35 -7.28 -17.55 16.97
C ASN A 35 -6.74 -17.74 18.39
N TYR A 36 -5.43 -17.56 18.59
CA TYR A 36 -4.85 -17.56 19.93
C TYR A 36 -5.36 -16.39 20.80
N GLU A 37 -5.51 -15.18 20.23
CA GLU A 37 -6.07 -14.03 20.95
C GLU A 37 -7.57 -14.17 21.22
N LEU A 38 -8.35 -14.67 20.27
CA LEU A 38 -9.78 -14.98 20.46
C LEU A 38 -9.99 -15.98 21.60
N LYS A 39 -9.15 -17.03 21.66
CA LYS A 39 -9.22 -18.04 22.71
C LYS A 39 -8.97 -17.46 24.10
N LYS A 40 -8.05 -16.49 24.25
CA LYS A 40 -7.82 -15.80 25.54
C LYS A 40 -9.05 -15.05 26.04
N GLU A 41 -9.91 -14.63 25.12
CA GLU A 41 -11.18 -13.96 25.43
C GLU A 41 -12.36 -14.94 25.51
N ASN A 42 -12.11 -16.25 25.55
CA ASN A 42 -13.12 -17.31 25.51
C ASN A 42 -14.04 -17.25 24.28
N ARG A 43 -13.53 -16.74 23.15
CA ARG A 43 -14.22 -16.73 21.86
C ARG A 43 -13.85 -17.97 21.04
N ALA A 44 -14.78 -18.42 20.21
CA ALA A 44 -14.52 -19.49 19.25
C ALA A 44 -13.46 -19.04 18.22
N PRO A 45 -12.53 -19.93 17.83
CA PRO A 45 -11.58 -19.63 16.76
C PRO A 45 -12.29 -19.59 15.40
N LEU A 46 -11.70 -18.86 14.46
CA LEU A 46 -12.08 -18.92 13.04
C LEU A 46 -11.77 -20.31 12.47
N THR A 47 -12.74 -20.89 11.78
CA THR A 47 -12.67 -22.22 11.16
C THR A 47 -12.09 -22.17 9.75
N GLU A 48 -11.86 -23.34 9.15
CA GLU A 48 -11.46 -23.44 7.74
C GLU A 48 -12.54 -22.87 6.80
N ASP A 49 -13.82 -23.10 7.09
CA ASP A 49 -14.93 -22.50 6.34
C ASP A 49 -14.91 -20.97 6.43
N ASP A 50 -14.59 -20.42 7.60
CA ASP A 50 -14.43 -18.97 7.77
C ASP A 50 -13.30 -18.44 6.87
N ILE A 51 -12.16 -19.13 6.81
CA ILE A 51 -11.03 -18.75 5.96
C ILE A 51 -11.43 -18.81 4.48
N ASN A 52 -12.11 -19.87 4.05
CA ASN A 52 -12.60 -20.05 2.69
C ASN A 52 -13.60 -18.94 2.30
N ASN A 53 -14.50 -18.57 3.21
CA ASN A 53 -15.43 -17.46 3.01
C ASN A 53 -14.67 -16.15 2.78
N ILE A 54 -13.68 -15.85 3.63
CA ILE A 54 -12.88 -14.64 3.46
C ILE A 54 -12.16 -14.67 2.12
N GLU A 55 -11.49 -15.77 1.76
CA GLU A 55 -10.76 -15.89 0.49
C GLU A 55 -11.69 -15.72 -0.73
N SER A 56 -12.91 -16.29 -0.69
CA SER A 56 -13.87 -16.23 -1.80
C SER A 56 -14.38 -14.82 -2.10
N GLN A 57 -14.37 -13.93 -1.12
CA GLN A 57 -14.77 -12.53 -1.27
C GLN A 57 -13.65 -11.63 -1.80
N VAL A 58 -12.43 -12.17 -2.01
CA VAL A 58 -11.28 -11.39 -2.45
C VAL A 58 -11.09 -11.50 -3.96
N ASN A 59 -11.48 -10.46 -4.71
CA ASN A 59 -11.19 -10.34 -6.14
C ASN A 59 -9.70 -10.13 -6.47
N SER A 60 -8.86 -9.81 -5.48
CA SER A 60 -7.45 -9.51 -5.68
C SER A 60 -6.54 -10.29 -4.73
N SER A 61 -6.19 -9.73 -3.57
CA SER A 61 -5.16 -10.30 -2.71
C SER A 61 -5.53 -10.26 -1.23
N PHE A 62 -5.59 -11.47 -0.65
CA PHE A 62 -5.96 -11.70 0.74
C PHE A 62 -5.01 -10.98 1.72
N GLY A 63 -5.56 -10.46 2.81
CA GLY A 63 -4.85 -9.56 3.71
C GLY A 63 -5.70 -9.05 4.89
N ARG A 64 -5.05 -8.31 5.78
CA ARG A 64 -5.66 -7.83 7.05
C ARG A 64 -6.98 -7.06 6.89
N PRO A 65 -7.16 -6.18 5.88
CA PRO A 65 -8.45 -5.51 5.70
C PRO A 65 -9.62 -6.48 5.47
N HIS A 66 -9.39 -7.61 4.79
CA HIS A 66 -10.42 -8.63 4.57
C HIS A 66 -10.75 -9.38 5.87
N ILE A 67 -9.73 -9.71 6.67
CA ILE A 67 -9.92 -10.28 8.01
C ILE A 67 -10.68 -9.30 8.90
N ALA A 68 -10.36 -7.99 8.85
CA ALA A 68 -11.08 -6.96 9.61
C ALA A 68 -12.56 -6.92 9.23
N ASN A 69 -12.88 -6.89 7.93
CA ASN A 69 -14.28 -6.92 7.46
C ASN A 69 -15.01 -8.15 7.99
N TYR A 70 -14.36 -9.31 7.96
CA TYR A 70 -14.96 -10.55 8.44
C TYR A 70 -15.22 -10.57 9.94
N LEU A 71 -14.30 -10.00 10.73
CA LEU A 71 -14.50 -9.85 12.18
C LEU A 71 -15.69 -8.94 12.51
N VAL A 72 -15.92 -7.90 11.70
CA VAL A 72 -17.10 -7.05 11.80
C VAL A 72 -18.37 -7.82 11.43
N GLU A 73 -18.35 -8.55 10.30
CA GLU A 73 -19.48 -9.37 9.84
C GLU A 73 -19.91 -10.42 10.88
N LYS A 74 -18.93 -11.04 11.56
CA LYS A 74 -19.17 -12.00 12.66
C LYS A 74 -19.57 -11.35 13.99
N GLY A 75 -19.64 -10.01 14.06
CA GLY A 75 -19.92 -9.29 15.30
C GLY A 75 -18.87 -9.48 16.39
N ILE A 76 -17.63 -9.83 16.02
CA ILE A 76 -16.51 -9.98 16.97
C ILE A 76 -16.02 -8.58 17.40
N VAL A 77 -16.08 -7.62 16.48
CA VAL A 77 -15.79 -6.20 16.69
C VAL A 77 -16.89 -5.34 16.04
N GLN A 78 -16.96 -4.06 16.43
CA GLN A 78 -17.95 -3.11 15.91
C GLN A 78 -17.59 -2.55 14.54
N ASP A 79 -16.30 -2.31 14.30
CA ASP A 79 -15.80 -1.75 13.04
C ASP A 79 -14.37 -2.21 12.72
N LYS A 80 -13.87 -1.76 11.56
CA LYS A 80 -12.52 -2.13 11.11
C LYS A 80 -11.44 -1.53 12.01
N GLU A 81 -11.66 -0.35 12.58
CA GLU A 81 -10.67 0.30 13.43
C GLU A 81 -10.45 -0.52 14.70
N GLU A 82 -11.53 -0.98 15.34
CA GLU A 82 -11.45 -1.88 16.49
C GLU A 82 -10.74 -3.19 16.12
N ALA A 83 -11.03 -3.80 14.96
CA ALA A 83 -10.31 -5.01 14.50
C ALA A 83 -8.79 -4.78 14.47
N PHE A 84 -8.36 -3.64 13.91
CA PHE A 84 -6.93 -3.32 13.82
C PHE A 84 -6.31 -3.07 15.18
N GLN A 85 -6.92 -2.21 16.00
CA GLN A 85 -6.41 -1.84 17.33
C GLN A 85 -6.32 -3.05 18.27
N ARG A 86 -7.38 -3.86 18.30
CA ARG A 86 -7.50 -4.96 19.27
C ARG A 86 -6.73 -6.20 18.85
N TYR A 87 -6.72 -6.54 17.56
CA TYR A 87 -6.16 -7.81 17.08
C TYR A 87 -5.10 -7.65 15.99
N LEU A 88 -5.40 -6.98 14.87
CA LEU A 88 -4.59 -7.14 13.64
C LEU A 88 -3.25 -6.39 13.65
N HIS A 89 -3.05 -5.43 14.54
CA HIS A 89 -1.72 -4.87 14.83
C HIS A 89 -0.86 -5.87 15.61
N LYS A 90 -1.43 -6.47 16.66
CA LYS A 90 -0.75 -7.47 17.51
C LYS A 90 -0.44 -8.77 16.78
N CYS A 91 -1.36 -9.22 15.93
CA CYS A 91 -1.22 -10.46 15.16
C CYS A 91 -0.41 -10.27 13.87
N ASN A 92 0.21 -9.10 13.66
CA ASN A 92 0.86 -8.78 12.41
C ASN A 92 2.10 -9.66 12.15
N VAL A 93 2.14 -10.26 10.97
CA VAL A 93 3.31 -10.96 10.43
C VAL A 93 4.03 -10.01 9.46
N PRO A 94 5.38 -9.98 9.39
CA PRO A 94 6.10 -9.16 8.40
C PRO A 94 5.66 -9.46 6.96
N LYS A 95 5.82 -8.49 6.06
CA LYS A 95 5.64 -8.73 4.61
C LYS A 95 6.91 -9.40 4.07
N MET A 96 6.80 -10.07 2.92
CA MET A 96 7.99 -10.51 2.20
C MET A 96 8.84 -9.28 1.88
N PRO A 97 10.13 -9.28 2.27
CA PRO A 97 11.00 -8.16 1.97
C PRO A 97 11.22 -8.10 0.46
N LEU A 98 11.16 -6.90 -0.09
CA LEU A 98 11.63 -6.55 -1.42
C LEU A 98 12.23 -5.15 -1.29
N SER A 99 13.51 -5.01 -1.60
CA SER A 99 14.21 -3.74 -1.46
C SER A 99 13.72 -2.74 -2.51
N LEU A 100 13.88 -1.45 -2.23
CA LEU A 100 13.55 -0.39 -3.18
C LEU A 100 14.34 -0.56 -4.50
N GLU A 101 15.60 -0.96 -4.40
CA GLU A 101 16.46 -1.26 -5.54
C GLU A 101 15.91 -2.43 -6.37
N GLU A 102 15.54 -3.54 -5.72
CA GLU A 102 14.95 -4.71 -6.41
C GLU A 102 13.65 -4.34 -7.13
N VAL A 103 12.76 -3.60 -6.45
CA VAL A 103 11.51 -3.10 -7.06
C VAL A 103 11.82 -2.22 -8.26
N SER A 104 12.75 -1.27 -8.10
CA SER A 104 13.12 -0.33 -9.14
C SER A 104 13.67 -1.05 -10.37
N GLN A 105 14.59 -1.99 -10.16
CA GLN A 105 15.20 -2.76 -11.23
C GLN A 105 14.16 -3.61 -11.96
N LEU A 106 13.26 -4.30 -11.25
CA LEU A 106 12.22 -5.12 -11.84
C LEU A 106 11.27 -4.30 -12.72
N VAL A 107 10.78 -3.18 -12.20
CA VAL A 107 9.82 -2.33 -12.93
C VAL A 107 10.49 -1.68 -14.14
N ARG A 108 11.70 -1.13 -13.98
CA ARG A 108 12.44 -0.48 -15.09
C ARG A 108 12.87 -1.48 -16.16
N ASN A 109 13.24 -2.70 -15.80
CA ASN A 109 13.53 -3.78 -16.76
C ASN A 109 12.30 -4.17 -17.59
N ALA A 110 11.12 -4.11 -16.98
CA ALA A 110 9.85 -4.29 -17.68
C ALA A 110 9.42 -3.04 -18.49
N GLY A 111 10.28 -2.01 -18.60
CA GLY A 111 9.99 -0.77 -19.33
C GLY A 111 9.15 0.26 -18.57
N GLY A 112 8.82 -0.01 -17.31
CA GLY A 112 7.96 0.85 -16.50
C GLY A 112 8.70 1.96 -15.74
N LYS A 113 7.89 2.78 -15.07
CA LYS A 113 8.30 3.92 -14.24
C LYS A 113 7.90 3.70 -12.78
N VAL A 114 8.77 4.06 -11.86
CA VAL A 114 8.63 3.83 -10.41
C VAL A 114 8.29 5.13 -9.71
N PHE A 115 7.16 5.16 -9.00
CA PHE A 115 6.71 6.33 -8.24
C PHE A 115 6.62 6.01 -6.75
N PHE A 116 7.13 6.91 -5.90
CA PHE A 116 6.92 6.79 -4.47
C PHE A 116 5.51 7.26 -4.10
N ALA A 117 4.70 6.33 -3.57
CA ALA A 117 3.29 6.56 -3.28
C ALA A 117 3.11 7.24 -1.92
N HIS A 118 2.19 8.21 -1.89
CA HIS A 118 1.63 8.87 -0.71
C HIS A 118 2.67 9.04 0.43
N PRO A 119 3.81 9.70 0.16
CA PRO A 119 4.96 9.74 1.05
C PRO A 119 4.67 10.33 2.44
N SER A 120 3.60 11.12 2.56
CA SER A 120 3.13 11.74 3.80
C SER A 120 1.71 11.29 4.22
N ASP A 121 1.26 10.07 3.88
CA ASP A 121 -0.05 9.58 4.38
C ASP A 121 0.00 9.31 5.90
N PRO A 122 -0.78 10.02 6.73
CA PRO A 122 -0.78 9.82 8.18
C PRO A 122 -1.40 8.49 8.62
N LYS A 123 -2.20 7.85 7.76
CA LYS A 123 -2.90 6.59 8.06
C LYS A 123 -2.22 5.37 7.42
N GLY A 124 -1.15 5.59 6.67
CA GLY A 124 -0.50 4.58 5.82
C GLY A 124 0.85 4.10 6.32
N THR A 125 1.53 3.33 5.46
CA THR A 125 2.98 3.11 5.59
C THR A 125 3.68 4.19 4.79
N SER A 126 4.10 5.26 5.47
CA SER A 126 4.66 6.47 4.88
C SER A 126 5.85 6.98 5.72
N LEU A 127 6.46 8.08 5.30
CA LEU A 127 7.59 8.69 6.00
C LEU A 127 7.21 9.33 7.35
N ILE A 128 5.91 9.51 7.61
CA ILE A 128 5.39 10.02 8.91
C ILE A 128 5.84 9.16 10.10
N ARG A 129 6.14 7.87 9.85
CA ARG A 129 6.69 6.97 10.88
C ARG A 129 8.10 7.34 11.32
N PHE A 130 8.83 8.11 10.52
CA PHE A 130 10.21 8.52 10.80
C PHE A 130 10.27 9.99 11.25
N SER A 131 9.47 10.88 10.68
CA SER A 131 9.38 12.28 11.10
C SER A 131 8.01 12.86 10.72
N ASN A 132 7.53 13.89 11.43
CA ASN A 132 6.36 14.68 10.99
C ASN A 132 6.76 15.87 10.10
N SER A 133 8.06 16.10 9.88
CA SER A 133 8.57 17.21 9.08
C SER A 133 8.64 16.83 7.61
N ILE A 134 7.96 17.61 6.75
CA ILE A 134 8.04 17.47 5.29
C ILE A 134 9.47 17.65 4.76
N TYR A 135 10.28 18.47 5.42
CA TYR A 135 11.68 18.66 5.04
C TYR A 135 12.55 17.45 5.36
N ASP A 136 12.25 16.73 6.45
CA ASP A 136 12.91 15.45 6.74
C ASP A 136 12.49 14.39 5.73
N HIS A 137 11.23 14.39 5.30
CA HIS A 137 10.78 13.48 4.24
C HIS A 137 11.55 13.73 2.94
N ILE A 138 11.67 15.00 2.51
CA ILE A 138 12.46 15.38 1.34
C ILE A 138 13.90 14.89 1.49
N LYS A 139 14.51 15.12 2.66
CA LYS A 139 15.88 14.69 2.94
C LYS A 139 16.04 13.17 2.82
N ILE A 140 15.13 12.39 3.39
CA ILE A 140 15.15 10.92 3.29
C ILE A 140 15.04 10.48 1.82
N ILE A 141 14.14 11.09 1.06
CA ILE A 141 13.96 10.76 -0.36
C ILE A 141 15.23 11.09 -1.14
N GLU A 142 15.79 12.27 -0.94
CA GLU A 142 17.01 12.73 -1.61
C GLU A 142 18.22 11.86 -1.25
N ASP A 143 18.43 11.57 0.03
CA ASP A 143 19.63 10.88 0.52
C ASP A 143 19.59 9.37 0.26
N SER A 144 18.40 8.75 0.13
CA SER A 144 18.27 7.28 0.16
C SER A 144 17.39 6.65 -0.93
N MET A 145 16.51 7.42 -1.59
CA MET A 145 15.51 6.85 -2.49
C MET A 145 15.67 7.31 -3.93
N LEU A 146 16.20 8.52 -4.14
CA LEU A 146 16.24 9.22 -5.42
C LEU A 146 16.77 8.37 -6.60
N PRO A 147 17.85 7.57 -6.47
CA PRO A 147 18.37 6.77 -7.58
C PRO A 147 17.38 5.72 -8.12
N TYR A 148 16.39 5.34 -7.30
CA TYR A 148 15.46 4.25 -7.55
C TYR A 148 14.06 4.72 -7.94
N LEU A 149 13.85 6.03 -8.04
CA LEU A 149 12.55 6.64 -8.33
C LEU A 149 12.59 7.40 -9.65
N ASP A 150 11.50 7.33 -10.39
CA ASP A 150 11.23 8.15 -11.57
C ASP A 150 10.29 9.32 -11.21
N GLY A 151 9.48 9.16 -10.15
CA GLY A 151 8.62 10.22 -9.66
C GLY A 151 8.06 10.02 -8.25
N ILE A 152 7.24 10.98 -7.81
CA ILE A 152 6.60 10.99 -6.49
C ILE A 152 5.12 11.33 -6.64
N GLU A 153 4.26 10.70 -5.85
CA GLU A 153 2.87 11.13 -5.69
C GLU A 153 2.81 12.41 -4.86
N CYS A 154 2.67 13.55 -5.54
CA CYS A 154 2.62 14.85 -4.88
C CYS A 154 1.20 15.15 -4.38
N PHE A 155 0.20 14.79 -5.18
CA PHE A 155 -1.21 15.08 -4.90
C PHE A 155 -1.91 13.83 -4.38
N HIS A 156 -2.38 13.86 -3.14
CA HIS A 156 -3.06 12.72 -2.53
C HIS A 156 -4.24 13.21 -1.68
N SER A 157 -5.31 12.41 -1.58
CA SER A 157 -6.54 12.78 -0.87
C SER A 157 -6.35 13.12 0.61
N ARG A 158 -5.24 12.67 1.20
CA ARG A 158 -4.84 12.93 2.59
C ARG A 158 -3.65 13.87 2.74
N HIS A 159 -3.18 14.48 1.65
CA HIS A 159 -2.19 15.55 1.72
C HIS A 159 -2.91 16.89 1.85
N GLU A 160 -2.41 17.72 2.74
CA GLU A 160 -2.72 19.14 2.71
C GLU A 160 -2.12 19.78 1.45
N ARG A 161 -2.71 20.90 1.01
CA ARG A 161 -2.25 21.61 -0.19
C ARG A 161 -0.78 22.01 -0.09
N GLU A 162 -0.35 22.46 1.08
CA GLU A 162 1.05 22.85 1.34
C GLU A 162 2.03 21.68 1.11
N ILE A 163 1.73 20.51 1.66
CA ILE A 163 2.54 19.29 1.45
C ILE A 163 2.64 18.95 -0.04
N SER A 164 1.53 19.06 -0.77
CA SER A 164 1.49 18.78 -2.21
C SER A 164 2.38 19.75 -2.99
N LEU A 165 2.36 21.04 -2.66
CA LEU A 165 3.17 22.07 -3.31
C LEU A 165 4.66 21.92 -2.99
N ILE A 166 5.02 21.57 -1.76
CA ILE A 166 6.41 21.33 -1.35
C ILE A 166 6.99 20.13 -2.10
N TYR A 167 6.25 19.01 -2.21
CA TYR A 167 6.67 17.90 -3.04
C TYR A 167 6.79 18.27 -4.52
N LEU A 168 5.84 19.06 -5.05
CA LEU A 168 5.87 19.52 -6.44
C LEU A 168 7.10 20.40 -6.73
N GLU A 169 7.48 21.30 -5.82
CA GLU A 169 8.69 22.10 -5.96
C GLU A 169 9.93 21.20 -5.95
N PHE A 170 9.98 20.24 -5.04
CA PHE A 170 11.09 19.30 -4.92
C PHE A 170 11.29 18.46 -6.19
N VAL A 171 10.23 17.82 -6.71
CA VAL A 171 10.31 17.00 -7.94
C VAL A 171 10.72 17.85 -9.15
N LYS A 172 10.17 19.07 -9.29
CA LYS A 172 10.57 19.99 -10.37
C LYS A 172 12.05 20.36 -10.28
N LYS A 173 12.55 20.66 -9.07
CA LYS A 173 13.97 20.97 -8.83
C LYS A 173 14.90 19.78 -9.14
N LYS A 174 14.44 18.55 -8.92
CA LYS A 174 15.21 17.32 -9.15
C LYS A 174 15.03 16.71 -10.54
N GLY A 175 14.16 17.27 -11.38
CA GLY A 175 13.83 16.69 -12.68
C GLY A 175 13.11 15.34 -12.59
N LEU A 176 12.40 15.10 -11.48
CA LEU A 176 11.55 13.92 -11.30
C LEU A 176 10.15 14.18 -11.86
N MET A 177 9.46 13.10 -12.21
CA MET A 177 8.04 13.12 -12.53
C MET A 177 7.19 13.29 -11.28
N PHE A 178 5.92 13.65 -11.46
CA PHE A 178 4.95 13.64 -10.37
C PHE A 178 3.63 13.01 -10.81
N SER A 179 2.89 12.52 -9.81
CA SER A 179 1.57 11.92 -10.00
C SER A 179 0.61 12.37 -8.90
N GLY A 180 -0.65 12.00 -9.04
CA GLY A 180 -1.64 12.15 -7.99
C GLY A 180 -2.74 11.11 -8.04
N GLY A 181 -3.30 10.79 -6.88
CA GLY A 181 -4.29 9.72 -6.73
C GLY A 181 -5.11 9.85 -5.45
N SER A 182 -6.32 9.32 -5.47
CA SER A 182 -7.22 9.33 -4.31
C SER A 182 -6.93 8.22 -3.29
N ASP A 183 -6.18 7.19 -3.71
CA ASP A 183 -6.01 5.91 -2.99
C ASP A 183 -7.37 5.33 -2.56
N CYS A 184 -8.33 5.34 -3.50
CA CYS A 184 -9.71 4.93 -3.24
C CYS A 184 -9.82 3.43 -2.93
N HIS A 185 -10.40 3.12 -1.78
CA HIS A 185 -10.71 1.76 -1.33
C HIS A 185 -12.22 1.56 -1.07
N GLN A 186 -13.06 2.46 -1.60
CA GLN A 186 -14.51 2.39 -1.49
C GLN A 186 -15.12 1.53 -2.60
N ASP A 187 -16.28 0.95 -2.33
CA ASP A 187 -17.11 0.23 -3.28
C ASP A 187 -18.53 0.82 -3.22
N PRO A 188 -19.02 1.51 -4.28
CA PRO A 188 -18.37 1.70 -5.58
C PRO A 188 -17.15 2.63 -5.53
N VAL A 189 -16.27 2.50 -6.53
CA VAL A 189 -15.07 3.34 -6.68
C VAL A 189 -15.47 4.79 -6.93
N ILE A 190 -14.87 5.71 -6.18
CA ILE A 190 -15.07 7.16 -6.33
C ILE A 190 -13.85 7.78 -7.03
N MET A 191 -14.09 8.40 -8.17
CA MET A 191 -13.08 9.05 -9.00
C MET A 191 -13.18 10.58 -8.91
N GLY A 192 -12.09 11.29 -9.25
CA GLY A 192 -12.09 12.76 -9.36
C GLY A 192 -12.09 13.52 -8.03
N THR A 193 -11.74 12.87 -6.92
CA THR A 193 -11.70 13.51 -5.59
C THR A 193 -10.40 14.25 -5.30
N VAL A 194 -9.39 14.10 -6.16
CA VAL A 194 -8.09 14.77 -6.06
C VAL A 194 -7.86 15.53 -7.35
N GLU A 195 -7.65 16.84 -7.24
CA GLU A 195 -7.28 17.70 -8.36
C GLU A 195 -5.79 17.50 -8.65
N VAL A 196 -5.47 17.06 -9.87
CA VAL A 196 -4.10 16.77 -10.31
C VAL A 196 -3.81 17.64 -11.55
N PRO A 197 -2.68 18.36 -11.60
CA PRO A 197 -2.32 19.18 -12.75
C PRO A 197 -2.23 18.37 -14.05
N GLU A 198 -2.71 18.94 -15.17
CA GLU A 198 -2.65 18.30 -16.49
C GLU A 198 -1.22 18.01 -16.96
N GLU A 199 -0.23 18.75 -16.44
CA GLU A 199 1.21 18.51 -16.65
C GLU A 199 1.60 17.02 -16.43
N VAL A 200 0.89 16.31 -15.53
CA VAL A 200 1.11 14.89 -15.26
C VAL A 200 0.92 14.02 -16.50
N ILE A 201 -0.01 14.38 -17.40
CA ILE A 201 -0.31 13.62 -18.61
C ILE A 201 0.93 13.52 -19.51
N GLY A 202 1.73 14.60 -19.58
CA GLY A 202 2.94 14.64 -20.41
C GLY A 202 4.05 13.67 -19.97
N PHE A 203 3.94 13.07 -18.78
CA PHE A 203 4.88 12.04 -18.33
C PHE A 203 4.58 10.65 -18.87
N PHE A 204 3.41 10.42 -19.46
CA PHE A 204 2.94 9.11 -19.86
C PHE A 204 2.57 9.07 -21.36
N ASN A 205 2.76 7.91 -21.97
CA ASN A 205 2.42 7.59 -23.35
C ASN A 205 0.99 7.03 -23.38
N PHE A 206 0.00 7.92 -23.26
CA PHE A 206 -1.41 7.58 -23.46
C PHE A 206 -1.78 7.50 -24.95
#